data_AF-A0A3R7EN10-F1
#
_entry.id   AF-A0A3R7EN10-F1
#
_cell.length_a   1.000
_cell.length_b   1.000
_cell.length_c   1.000
_cell.angle_alpha   90.00
_cell.angle_beta   90.00
_cell.angle_gamma   90.00
#
_symmetry.space_group_name_H-M   'P 1'
#
loop_
_entity.id
_entity.type
_entity.pdbx_description
1 polymer ?
#
loop_
_entity_poly.entity_id
_entity_poly.type
_entity_poly.pdbx_seq_one_letter_code
_entity_poly.pdbx_strand_id
1 'polypeptide(L)'
;MTLYKVVATVHKVSRPAPVAPGESTHVLLPCRLFKEGDKIVFEDNQINMAETTGALCLSLIASMIPVLKALQRSVEPLMDEETGEPLPDSTQKVTWFSCPDAERPVIFKIERDPTEEEAGVGHSRRRSPAGIPV
;
A
#
# COMPACT_ATOMS: atom_id res chain seq x y z
N MET A 1 0.29 -16.74 4.73
CA MET A 1 1.31 -15.65 4.63
C MET A 1 0.53 -14.41 5.01
N THR A 2 0.81 -13.76 6.14
CA THR A 2 -0.09 -12.71 6.62
C THR A 2 -0.20 -11.58 5.61
N LEU A 3 -1.43 -11.34 5.18
CA LEU A 3 -1.80 -10.24 4.30
C LEU A 3 -2.19 -9.04 5.16
N TYR A 4 -1.98 -7.84 4.60
CA TYR A 4 -2.33 -6.60 5.27
C TYR A 4 -3.20 -5.75 4.35
N LYS A 5 -4.25 -5.19 4.95
CA LYS A 5 -4.96 -4.04 4.40
C LYS A 5 -4.09 -2.82 4.65
N VAL A 6 -3.84 -2.04 3.60
CA VAL A 6 -3.01 -0.83 3.67
C VAL A 6 -3.89 0.37 3.42
N VAL A 7 -3.90 1.31 4.36
CA VAL A 7 -4.66 2.55 4.27
C VAL A 7 -3.68 3.71 4.12
N ALA A 8 -3.72 4.36 2.95
CA ALA A 8 -2.98 5.59 2.69
C ALA A 8 -3.93 6.79 2.87
N THR A 9 -3.75 7.54 3.95
CA THR A 9 -4.56 8.72 4.25
C THR A 9 -3.78 9.98 3.89
N VAL A 10 -4.34 10.87 3.08
CA VAL A 10 -3.75 12.19 2.80
C VAL A 10 -3.69 12.97 4.11
N HIS A 11 -2.47 13.25 4.55
CA HIS A 11 -2.24 14.01 5.76
C HIS A 11 -2.00 15.48 5.50
N LYS A 12 -1.28 15.79 4.41
CA LYS A 12 -0.94 17.17 4.07
C LYS A 12 -0.87 17.34 2.56
N VAL A 13 -1.50 18.41 2.07
CA VAL A 13 -1.36 18.86 0.68
C VAL A 13 -0.55 20.14 0.67
N SER A 14 0.72 20.04 0.27
CA SER A 14 1.63 21.19 0.33
C SER A 14 1.42 22.14 -0.85
N ARG A 15 1.73 23.42 -0.62
CA ARG A 15 1.89 24.37 -1.73
C ARG A 15 3.13 24.01 -2.54
N PRO A 16 3.15 24.38 -3.83
CA PRO A 16 4.30 24.09 -4.64
C PRO A 16 5.57 24.79 -4.16
N ALA A 17 6.72 24.14 -4.37
CA ALA A 17 8.03 24.68 -4.06
C ALA A 17 8.98 24.46 -5.26
N PRO A 18 9.92 25.39 -5.52
CA PRO A 18 10.97 25.17 -6.51
C PRO A 18 11.77 23.90 -6.21
N VAL A 19 12.07 23.12 -7.25
CA VAL A 19 12.90 21.93 -7.12
C VAL A 19 14.35 22.29 -6.81
N ALA A 20 14.85 23.40 -7.36
CA ALA A 20 16.18 23.94 -7.10
C ALA A 20 16.13 25.41 -6.62
N PRO A 21 17.13 25.86 -5.82
CA PRO A 21 17.24 27.24 -5.40
C PRO A 21 17.35 28.20 -6.60
N GLY A 22 16.52 29.24 -6.61
CA GLY A 22 16.53 30.27 -7.66
C GLY A 22 15.61 29.99 -8.86
N GLU A 23 14.97 28.82 -8.90
CA GLU A 23 13.98 28.51 -9.93
C GLU A 23 12.56 28.95 -9.52
N SER A 24 11.73 29.27 -10.51
CA SER A 24 10.30 29.45 -10.30
C SER A 24 9.58 28.12 -10.53
N THR A 25 8.65 27.77 -9.63
CA THR A 25 7.72 26.67 -9.90
C THR A 25 6.72 27.08 -10.99
N HIS A 26 6.46 26.17 -11.93
CA HIS A 26 5.44 26.39 -12.96
C HIS A 26 4.03 26.08 -12.45
N VAL A 27 3.93 25.48 -11.25
CA VAL A 27 2.68 25.16 -10.56
C VAL A 27 2.51 26.13 -9.39
N LEU A 28 1.35 26.79 -9.29
CA LEU A 28 1.16 27.85 -8.29
C LEU A 28 0.23 27.46 -7.13
N LEU A 29 -0.49 26.35 -7.26
CA LEU A 29 -1.55 25.96 -6.33
C LEU A 29 -1.29 24.55 -5.79
N PRO A 30 -1.80 24.24 -4.58
CA PRO A 30 -1.79 22.88 -4.04
C PRO A 30 -2.42 21.88 -5.01
N CYS A 31 -2.12 20.59 -4.82
CA CYS A 31 -2.75 19.53 -5.59
C CYS A 31 -4.29 19.67 -5.56
N ARG A 32 -4.92 19.68 -6.73
CA ARG A 32 -6.38 19.81 -6.86
C ARG A 32 -7.12 18.48 -6.76
N LEU A 33 -6.40 17.37 -6.88
CA LEU A 33 -6.97 16.03 -6.86
C LEU A 33 -7.20 15.55 -5.42
N PHE A 34 -6.25 15.83 -4.53
CA PHE A 34 -6.29 15.37 -3.15
C PHE A 34 -6.65 16.48 -2.19
N LYS A 35 -7.38 16.11 -1.14
CA LYS A 35 -7.65 16.90 0.04
C LYS A 35 -7.18 16.15 1.27
N GLU A 36 -6.82 16.90 2.31
CA GLU A 36 -6.50 16.30 3.60
C GLU A 36 -7.67 15.46 4.11
N GLY A 37 -7.36 14.23 4.55
CA GLY A 37 -8.34 13.24 4.97
C GLY A 37 -8.81 12.27 3.89
N ASP A 38 -8.55 12.53 2.60
CA ASP A 38 -8.84 11.55 1.53
C ASP A 38 -8.09 10.24 1.80
N LYS A 39 -8.71 9.10 1.51
CA LYS A 39 -8.16 7.77 1.80
C LYS A 39 -8.09 6.92 0.55
N ILE A 40 -6.97 6.23 0.38
CA ILE A 40 -6.84 5.16 -0.62
C ILE A 40 -6.58 3.86 0.13
N VAL A 41 -7.47 2.89 -0.07
CA VAL A 41 -7.43 1.60 0.61
C VAL A 41 -6.96 0.54 -0.37
N PHE A 42 -5.92 -0.19 0.00
CA PHE A 42 -5.36 -1.28 -0.77
C PHE A 42 -5.56 -2.61 -0.04
N GLU A 43 -6.17 -3.57 -0.72
CA GLU A 43 -6.52 -4.89 -0.20
C GLU A 43 -6.31 -5.93 -1.32
N ASP A 44 -5.67 -7.05 -1.00
CA ASP A 44 -5.43 -8.15 -1.96
C ASP A 44 -4.89 -7.72 -3.34
N ASN A 45 -3.90 -6.82 -3.36
CA ASN A 45 -3.30 -6.25 -4.58
C ASN A 45 -4.21 -5.35 -5.41
N GLN A 46 -5.38 -4.98 -4.89
CA GLN A 46 -6.37 -4.13 -5.55
C GLN A 46 -6.64 -2.87 -4.71
N ILE A 47 -7.21 -1.86 -5.35
CA ILE A 47 -7.75 -0.70 -4.64
C ILE A 47 -9.19 -1.05 -4.24
N ASN A 48 -9.47 -1.02 -2.94
CA ASN A 48 -10.83 -1.17 -2.43
C ASN A 48 -11.57 0.16 -2.67
N MET A 49 -12.32 0.21 -3.78
CA MET A 49 -13.07 1.40 -4.20
C MET A 49 -14.25 1.74 -3.28
N ALA A 50 -14.74 0.78 -2.48
CA ALA A 50 -15.85 1.03 -1.57
C ALA A 50 -15.39 1.83 -0.34
N GLU A 51 -14.16 1.65 0.10
CA GLU A 51 -13.58 2.37 1.25
C GLU A 51 -12.67 3.54 0.85
N THR A 52 -12.21 3.57 -0.41
CA THR A 52 -11.43 4.68 -0.95
C THR A 52 -12.31 5.92 -1.09
N THR A 53 -11.79 7.06 -0.66
CA THR A 53 -12.44 8.37 -0.71
C THR A 53 -11.55 9.37 -1.43
N GLY A 54 -12.16 10.28 -2.19
CA GLY A 54 -11.43 11.28 -2.96
C GLY A 54 -11.06 10.82 -4.37
N ALA A 55 -10.14 11.54 -5.01
CA ALA A 55 -9.74 11.27 -6.39
C ALA A 55 -8.66 10.18 -6.46
N LEU A 56 -8.66 9.42 -7.56
CA LEU A 56 -7.54 8.55 -7.92
C LEU A 56 -6.61 9.27 -8.90
N CYS A 57 -5.32 9.30 -8.56
CA CYS A 57 -4.27 9.84 -9.42
C CYS A 57 -3.39 8.69 -9.91
N LEU A 58 -3.38 8.44 -11.23
CA LEU A 58 -2.60 7.34 -11.82
C LEU A 58 -1.10 7.49 -11.56
N SER A 59 -0.56 8.72 -11.63
CA SER A 59 0.85 8.99 -11.35
C SER A 59 1.21 8.65 -9.90
N LEU A 60 0.31 8.97 -8.95
CA LEU A 60 0.49 8.57 -7.56
C LEU A 60 0.47 7.05 -7.42
N ILE A 61 -0.57 6.40 -7.95
CA ILE A 61 -0.73 4.95 -7.83
C ILE A 61 0.52 4.25 -8.38
N ALA A 62 0.98 4.63 -9.58
CA ALA A 62 2.19 4.10 -10.19
C ALA A 62 3.43 4.26 -9.30
N SER A 63 3.59 5.41 -8.66
CA SER A 63 4.73 5.69 -7.76
C SER A 63 4.70 4.91 -6.45
N MET A 64 3.50 4.54 -5.99
CA MET A 64 3.31 3.83 -4.73
C MET A 64 3.36 2.31 -4.89
N ILE A 65 3.16 1.77 -6.10
CA ILE A 65 3.08 0.31 -6.34
C ILE A 65 4.19 -0.49 -5.64
N PRO A 66 5.50 -0.16 -5.76
CA PRO A 66 6.55 -0.96 -5.13
C PRO A 66 6.41 -1.00 -3.61
N VAL A 67 6.15 0.16 -3.00
CA VAL A 67 6.02 0.33 -1.56
C VAL A 67 4.75 -0.34 -1.06
N LEU A 68 3.63 -0.21 -1.75
CA LEU A 68 2.35 -0.84 -1.41
C LEU A 68 2.34 -2.35 -1.62
N LYS A 69 3.12 -2.88 -2.56
CA LYS A 69 3.28 -4.34 -2.71
C LYS A 69 4.07 -4.94 -1.55
N ALA A 70 5.08 -4.22 -1.06
CA ALA A 70 5.82 -4.59 0.13
C ALA A 70 4.94 -4.44 1.38
N LEU A 71 4.38 -3.24 1.59
CA LEU A 71 3.02 -2.97 2.06
C LEU A 71 2.13 -4.14 2.53
N GLN A 72 1.54 -4.79 1.53
CA GLN A 72 0.45 -5.75 1.70
C GLN A 72 0.93 -7.15 2.10
N ARG A 73 2.25 -7.41 2.14
CA ARG A 73 2.82 -8.73 2.39
C ARG A 73 3.70 -8.69 3.62
N SER A 74 3.50 -9.61 4.55
CA SER A 74 4.58 -9.97 5.47
C SER A 74 5.65 -10.69 4.66
N VAL A 75 6.81 -10.06 4.49
CA VAL A 75 8.01 -10.81 4.09
C VAL A 75 8.44 -11.62 5.30
N GLU A 76 8.80 -12.89 5.12
CA GLU A 76 9.44 -13.63 6.21
C GLU A 76 10.63 -12.82 6.71
N PRO A 77 10.76 -12.61 8.03
CA PRO A 77 11.86 -11.83 8.56
C PRO A 77 13.15 -12.48 8.11
N LEU A 78 14.01 -11.70 7.46
CA LEU A 78 15.37 -12.14 7.18
C LEU A 78 16.02 -12.46 8.52
N MET A 79 16.59 -13.64 8.66
CA MET A 79 17.30 -14.01 9.88
C MET A 79 18.74 -13.51 9.78
N ASP A 80 19.24 -12.95 10.88
CA ASP A 80 20.65 -12.65 11.03
C ASP A 80 21.42 -13.98 11.18
N GLU A 81 22.37 -14.26 10.29
CA GLU A 81 23.07 -15.56 10.25
C GLU A 81 24.03 -15.79 11.42
N GLU A 82 24.47 -14.73 12.12
CA GLU A 82 25.34 -14.84 13.30
C GLU A 82 24.54 -15.03 14.60
N THR A 83 23.41 -14.34 14.73
CA THR A 83 22.63 -14.29 15.97
C THR A 83 21.38 -15.17 15.95
N GLY A 84 20.90 -15.56 14.76
CA GLY A 84 19.66 -16.31 14.58
C GLY A 84 18.38 -15.50 14.86
N GLU A 85 18.52 -14.19 15.07
CA GLU A 85 17.40 -13.30 15.37
C GLU A 85 16.80 -12.69 14.09
N PRO A 86 15.48 -12.43 14.07
CA PRO A 86 14.84 -11.78 12.92
C PRO A 86 15.29 -10.32 12.77
N LEU A 87 15.76 -9.97 11.58
CA LEU A 87 16.05 -8.59 11.20
C LEU A 87 14.75 -7.77 11.18
N PRO A 88 14.81 -6.50 11.62
CA PRO A 88 13.64 -5.65 11.65
C PRO A 88 13.12 -5.39 10.23
N ASP A 89 11.84 -5.69 9.99
CA ASP A 89 11.17 -5.41 8.73
C ASP A 89 11.17 -3.89 8.47
N SER A 90 12.05 -3.45 7.57
CA SER A 90 12.18 -2.04 7.22
C SER A 90 10.90 -1.46 6.62
N THR A 91 10.02 -2.30 6.08
CA THR A 91 8.73 -1.89 5.51
C THR A 91 7.72 -1.52 6.58
N GLN A 92 7.85 -2.06 7.81
CA GLN A 92 7.02 -1.65 8.96
C GLN A 92 7.32 -0.22 9.43
N LYS A 93 8.47 0.34 9.08
CA LYS A 93 8.87 1.70 9.49
C LYS A 93 8.27 2.79 8.60
N VAL A 94 7.71 2.42 7.44
CA VAL A 94 7.15 3.40 6.49
C VAL A 94 5.78 3.85 6.97
N THR A 95 5.77 4.94 7.71
CA THR A 95 4.57 5.62 8.21
C THR A 95 4.14 6.78 7.33
N TRP A 96 5.03 7.26 6.47
CA TRP A 96 4.83 8.43 5.62
C TRP A 96 5.36 8.20 4.21
N PHE A 97 4.59 8.62 3.20
CA PHE A 97 4.99 8.57 1.79
C PHE A 97 4.61 9.87 1.08
N SER A 98 5.41 10.33 0.12
CA SER A 98 5.07 11.52 -0.69
C SER A 98 4.75 11.13 -2.13
N CYS A 99 3.66 11.67 -2.68
CA CYS A 99 3.46 11.70 -4.13
C CYS A 99 4.71 12.31 -4.80
N PRO A 100 5.25 11.71 -5.89
CA PRO A 100 6.49 12.15 -6.53
C PRO A 100 6.34 13.41 -7.38
N ASP A 101 5.24 14.15 -7.25
CA ASP A 101 5.13 15.46 -7.85
C ASP A 101 6.02 16.43 -7.06
N ALA A 102 7.30 16.45 -7.44
CA ALA A 102 8.39 17.11 -6.70
C ALA A 102 8.11 18.60 -6.48
N GLU A 103 7.37 19.22 -7.40
CA GLU A 103 6.97 20.61 -7.25
C GLU A 103 5.81 20.78 -6.28
N ARG A 104 4.95 19.77 -6.03
CA ARG A 104 3.79 19.86 -5.12
C ARG A 104 3.57 18.56 -4.30
N PRO A 105 4.38 18.32 -3.26
CA PRO A 105 4.30 17.07 -2.50
C PRO A 105 2.97 16.93 -1.76
N VAL A 106 2.35 15.77 -1.93
CA VAL A 106 1.21 15.30 -1.13
C VAL A 106 1.72 14.22 -0.20
N ILE A 107 1.58 14.43 1.10
CA ILE A 107 2.09 13.54 2.13
C ILE A 107 0.96 12.63 2.61
N PHE A 108 1.19 11.33 2.54
CA PHE A 108 0.29 10.28 2.99
C PHE A 108 0.80 9.68 4.29
N LYS A 109 -0.09 9.54 5.27
CA LYS A 109 0.11 8.64 6.41
C LYS A 109 -0.28 7.23 5.95
N ILE A 110 0.61 6.26 6.19
CA ILE A 110 0.42 4.87 5.82
C ILE A 110 0.15 4.07 7.09
N GLU A 111 -0.97 3.35 7.11
CA GLU A 111 -1.37 2.44 8.18
C GLU A 111 -1.60 1.04 7.59
N ARG A 112 -1.28 0.01 8.37
CA ARG A 112 -1.48 -1.39 8.00
C ARG A 112 -2.34 -2.07 9.05
N ASP A 113 -3.35 -2.80 8.60
CA ASP A 113 -4.16 -3.66 9.44
C ASP A 113 -3.98 -5.11 8.96
N PRO A 114 -3.64 -6.08 9.84
CA PRO A 114 -3.58 -7.48 9.44
C PRO A 114 -4.96 -7.92 8.97
N THR A 115 -5.03 -8.52 7.79
CA THR A 115 -6.26 -9.21 7.38
C THR A 115 -6.27 -10.57 8.06
N GLU A 116 -7.37 -10.90 8.75
CA GLU A 116 -7.59 -12.26 9.23
C GLU A 116 -7.69 -13.16 7.99
N GLU A 117 -6.61 -13.87 7.68
CA GLU A 117 -6.67 -14.99 6.75
C GLU A 117 -7.59 -16.02 7.43
N GLU A 118 -8.78 -16.30 6.85
CA GLU A 118 -9.64 -17.37 7.35
C GLU A 118 -8.81 -18.65 7.45
N ALA A 119 -8.54 -19.07 8.68
CA ALA A 119 -7.93 -20.34 8.98
C ALA A 119 -8.88 -21.48 8.59
N GLY A 120 -8.81 -21.90 7.33
CA GLY A 120 -9.05 -23.27 6.88
C GLY A 120 -10.50 -23.76 6.73
N VAL A 121 -10.82 -24.26 5.53
CA VAL A 121 -11.53 -25.53 5.40
C VAL A 121 -10.85 -26.37 4.32
N GLY A 122 -10.06 -27.35 4.76
CA GLY A 122 -9.60 -28.44 3.91
C GLY A 122 -10.81 -29.21 3.36
N HIS A 123 -11.06 -29.10 2.06
CA HIS A 123 -11.93 -30.07 1.39
C HIS A 123 -11.13 -31.33 1.07
N SER A 124 -11.26 -32.24 2.03
CA SER A 124 -11.08 -33.67 1.93
C SER A 124 -11.28 -34.22 0.50
N ARG A 125 -10.32 -35.05 0.08
CA ARG A 125 -10.37 -35.92 -1.09
C ARG A 125 -11.74 -36.58 -1.22
N ARG A 126 -12.61 -36.11 -2.12
CA ARG A 126 -13.62 -36.99 -2.70
C ARG A 126 -12.94 -37.86 -3.76
N ARG A 127 -12.53 -39.05 -3.33
CA ARG A 127 -12.50 -40.22 -4.22
C ARG A 127 -13.90 -40.36 -4.80
N SER A 128 -14.07 -40.10 -6.09
CA SER A 128 -15.22 -40.66 -6.80
C SER A 128 -14.94 -42.15 -7.03
N PRO A 129 -15.82 -43.05 -6.57
CA PRO A 129 -15.68 -44.48 -6.77
C PRO A 129 -15.94 -44.86 -8.23
N ALA A 130 -15.41 -46.03 -8.57
CA ALA A 130 -15.58 -46.75 -9.83
C ALA A 130 -17.05 -46.83 -10.29
N GLY A 131 -17.21 -46.96 -11.61
CA GLY A 131 -18.49 -46.88 -12.31
C GLY A 131 -19.55 -47.92 -11.98
N ILE A 132 -20.68 -47.76 -12.65
CA ILE A 132 -21.76 -48.75 -12.76
C ILE A 132 -22.20 -48.75 -14.24
N PRO A 133 -22.34 -49.92 -14.87
CA PRO A 133 -22.73 -50.05 -16.27
C PRO A 133 -24.25 -49.91 -16.43
N VAL A 134 -24.69 -49.41 -17.59
CA VAL A 134 -26.00 -49.71 -18.21
C VAL A 134 -25.78 -49.85 -19.70
#